data_AF-A0A0D2M8P2-F1
#
_entry.id   AF-A0A0D2M8P2-F1
#
_cell.length_a   1.000
_cell.length_b   1.000
_cell.length_c   1.000
_cell.angle_alpha   90.00
_cell.angle_beta   90.00
_cell.angle_gamma   90.00
#
_symmetry.space_group_name_H-M   'P 1'
#
loop_
_entity.id
_entity.type
_entity.pdbx_description
1 polymer ?
#
loop_
_entity_poly.entity_id
_entity_poly.type
_entity_poly.pdbx_seq_one_letter_code
_entity_poly.pdbx_strand_id
1 'polypeptide(L)'
;LVHMMETWNMPINSFWHPTPSIGYEKNHCYHKFSCFKKSCKVKVCHYLDTKDAASTGNMHRHTKKCWGEDMVKLTMSMGNIIAARKALAKSPDGSITEAFLVKELNKLTFLHHQHTKMETQFILLLLLSIIQAHW
;
A
#
# COMPACT_ATOMS: atom_id res chain seq x y z
N LEU A 1 1.23 0.25 25.64
CA LEU A 1 0.60 0.57 24.34
C LEU A 1 0.54 2.07 24.06
N VAL A 2 -0.03 2.89 24.95
CA VAL A 2 -0.28 4.34 24.72
C VAL A 2 0.97 5.10 24.26
N HIS A 3 2.09 5.01 24.99
CA HIS A 3 3.31 5.76 24.66
C HIS A 3 3.98 5.38 23.33
N MET A 4 3.90 4.10 22.93
CA MET A 4 4.43 3.66 21.62
C MET A 4 3.51 4.10 20.48
N MET A 5 2.20 4.15 20.69
CA MET A 5 1.26 4.61 19.67
C MET A 5 1.38 6.12 19.38
N GLU A 6 1.83 6.93 20.35
CA GLU A 6 2.13 8.36 20.15
C GLU A 6 3.29 8.58 19.17
N THR A 7 4.35 7.77 19.27
CA THR A 7 5.50 7.83 18.35
C THR A 7 5.20 7.17 17.00
N TRP A 8 4.10 6.45 16.90
CA TRP A 8 3.66 5.71 15.72
C TRP A 8 2.76 6.51 14.76
N ASN A 9 2.92 7.83 14.71
CA ASN A 9 2.11 8.71 13.85
C ASN A 9 2.58 8.80 12.38
N MET A 10 3.63 8.06 12.00
CA MET A 10 4.12 8.08 10.63
C MET A 10 3.12 7.41 9.65
N PRO A 11 2.91 7.95 8.44
CA PRO A 11 1.98 7.38 7.45
C PRO A 11 2.27 5.91 7.11
N ILE A 12 3.52 5.44 7.24
CA ILE A 12 3.88 4.03 6.99
C ILE A 12 3.27 3.03 7.97
N ASN A 13 2.88 3.48 9.17
CA ASN A 13 2.22 2.62 10.13
C ASN A 13 0.75 2.34 9.74
N SER A 14 0.23 2.99 8.70
CA SER A 14 -1.10 2.73 8.15
C SER A 14 -1.22 1.36 7.46
N PHE A 15 -0.10 0.80 7.02
CA PHE A 15 -0.02 -0.52 6.38
C PHE A 15 -0.13 -1.71 7.35
N TRP A 16 -0.24 -1.41 8.65
CA TRP A 16 -0.34 -2.39 9.73
C TRP A 16 -1.61 -2.13 10.54
N HIS A 17 -2.14 -3.16 11.18
CA HIS A 17 -3.29 -3.00 12.06
C HIS A 17 -2.99 -2.01 13.20
N PRO A 18 -3.92 -1.08 13.51
CA PRO A 18 -3.68 0.01 14.45
C PRO A 18 -3.45 -0.48 15.88
N THR A 19 -4.06 -1.60 16.23
CA THR A 19 -3.96 -2.19 17.57
C THR A 19 -3.15 -3.48 17.47
N PRO A 20 -1.86 -3.47 17.89
CA PRO A 20 -1.10 -4.70 17.98
C PRO A 20 -1.64 -5.60 19.09
N SER A 21 -1.57 -6.90 18.87
CA SER A 21 -1.78 -7.89 19.93
C SER A 21 -0.57 -7.94 20.86
N ILE A 22 -0.80 -8.12 22.16
CA ILE A 22 0.27 -8.39 23.13
C ILE A 22 0.49 -9.91 23.17
N GLY A 23 1.74 -10.34 23.17
CA GLY A 23 2.10 -11.75 23.34
C GLY A 23 3.28 -11.91 24.29
N TYR A 24 3.47 -13.16 24.73
CA TYR A 24 4.54 -13.54 25.65
C TYR A 24 5.29 -14.75 25.07
N GLU A 25 6.62 -14.70 25.09
CA GLU A 25 7.48 -15.83 24.72
C GLU A 25 8.65 -15.89 25.69
N LYS A 26 8.82 -17.04 26.37
CA LYS A 26 9.88 -17.26 27.39
C LYS A 26 9.93 -16.15 28.45
N ASN A 27 8.78 -15.66 28.93
CA ASN A 27 8.63 -14.53 29.86
C ASN A 27 8.98 -13.14 29.29
N HIS A 28 9.29 -13.03 28.01
CA HIS A 28 9.49 -11.75 27.33
C HIS A 28 8.18 -11.28 26.70
N CYS A 29 7.79 -10.04 26.98
CA CYS A 29 6.58 -9.41 26.44
C CYS A 29 6.89 -8.77 25.09
N TYR A 30 6.03 -8.99 24.09
CA TYR A 30 6.16 -8.38 22.78
C TYR A 30 4.84 -7.82 22.25
N HIS A 31 4.94 -6.81 21.40
CA HIS A 31 3.85 -6.36 20.54
C HIS A 31 3.92 -7.07 19.20
N LYS A 32 2.81 -7.64 18.77
CA LYS A 32 2.67 -8.34 17.50
C LYS A 32 1.81 -7.53 16.55
N PHE A 33 2.45 -7.03 15.50
CA PHE A 33 1.86 -6.25 14.43
C PHE A 33 1.48 -7.15 13.28
N SER A 34 0.26 -7.00 12.78
CA SER A 34 -0.25 -7.75 11.64
C SER A 34 -0.36 -6.83 10.42
N CYS A 35 0.05 -7.33 9.25
CA CYS A 35 -0.11 -6.61 7.99
C CYS A 35 -1.60 -6.32 7.74
N PHE A 36 -1.91 -5.11 7.26
CA PHE A 36 -3.29 -4.71 7.00
C PHE A 36 -3.87 -5.32 5.70
N LYS A 37 -3.01 -5.83 4.81
CA LYS A 37 -3.42 -6.43 3.53
C LYS A 37 -4.13 -7.74 3.79
N LYS A 38 -5.38 -7.91 3.35
CA LYS A 38 -6.21 -9.08 3.69
C LYS A 38 -5.58 -10.42 3.26
N SER A 39 -4.90 -10.43 2.12
CA SER A 39 -4.20 -11.62 1.60
C SER A 39 -2.87 -11.92 2.29
N CYS A 40 -2.34 -10.99 3.09
CA CYS A 40 -1.06 -11.14 3.77
C CYS A 40 -1.24 -11.68 5.20
N LYS A 41 -0.46 -12.72 5.54
CA LYS A 41 -0.46 -13.33 6.88
C LYS A 41 0.77 -12.96 7.72
N VAL A 42 1.63 -12.08 7.20
CA VAL A 42 2.88 -11.70 7.88
C VAL A 42 2.57 -10.95 9.17
N LYS A 43 3.27 -11.36 10.23
CA LYS A 43 3.24 -10.73 11.55
C LYS A 43 4.67 -10.38 11.96
N VAL A 44 4.85 -9.24 12.60
CA VAL A 44 6.14 -8.78 13.10
C VAL A 44 6.03 -8.59 14.62
N CYS A 45 6.95 -9.19 15.37
CA CYS A 45 7.00 -9.10 16.83
C CYS A 45 8.07 -8.10 17.25
N HIS A 46 7.71 -7.12 18.09
CA HIS A 46 8.64 -6.18 18.72
C HIS A 46 8.68 -6.49 20.21
N TYR A 47 9.82 -7.02 20.66
CA TYR A 47 10.06 -7.33 22.07
C TYR A 47 10.31 -6.06 22.87
N LEU A 48 9.57 -5.89 23.98
CA LEU A 48 9.56 -4.67 24.78
C LEU A 48 10.81 -4.47 25.62
N ASP A 49 11.53 -5.54 25.88
CA ASP A 49 12.73 -5.61 26.70
C ASP A 49 14.02 -5.46 25.87
N THR A 50 13.91 -5.30 24.55
CA THR A 50 15.06 -5.16 23.66
C THR A 50 15.34 -3.70 23.31
N LYS A 51 16.60 -3.36 23.04
CA LYS A 51 16.99 -2.03 22.55
C LYS A 51 16.33 -1.66 21.23
N ASP A 52 15.92 -2.66 20.46
CA ASP A 52 15.26 -2.51 19.17
C ASP A 52 13.72 -2.42 19.26
N ALA A 53 13.16 -2.27 20.47
CA ALA A 53 11.70 -2.17 20.68
C ALA A 53 11.03 -1.07 19.82
N ALA A 54 11.78 0.00 19.52
CA ALA A 54 11.34 1.12 18.69
C ALA A 54 11.71 0.98 17.19
N SER A 55 12.47 -0.05 16.81
CA SER A 55 12.93 -0.23 15.42
C SER A 55 11.77 -0.64 14.50
N THR A 56 11.58 0.08 13.41
CA THR A 56 10.54 -0.19 12.41
C THR A 56 11.08 -0.78 11.10
N GLY A 57 12.38 -1.10 11.05
CA GLY A 57 13.06 -1.53 9.82
C GLY A 57 12.46 -2.79 9.17
N ASN A 58 12.12 -3.79 9.99
CA ASN A 58 11.51 -5.04 9.51
C ASN A 58 10.11 -4.81 8.93
N MET A 59 9.33 -3.96 9.59
CA MET A 59 8.01 -3.56 9.10
C MET A 59 8.12 -2.80 7.79
N HIS A 60 9.02 -1.81 7.71
CA HIS A 60 9.25 -1.00 6.52
C HIS A 60 9.63 -1.87 5.31
N ARG A 61 10.55 -2.82 5.50
CA ARG A 61 10.98 -3.76 4.46
C ARG A 61 9.80 -4.62 3.98
N HIS A 62 9.00 -5.15 4.90
CA HIS A 62 7.82 -5.93 4.54
C HIS A 62 6.80 -5.09 3.77
N THR A 63 6.49 -3.89 4.25
CA THR A 63 5.53 -2.97 3.63
C THR A 63 5.87 -2.73 2.15
N LYS A 64 7.13 -2.39 1.84
CA LYS A 64 7.58 -2.20 0.45
C LYS A 64 7.40 -3.45 -0.41
N LYS A 65 7.77 -4.62 0.10
CA LYS A 65 7.61 -5.89 -0.62
C LYS A 65 6.14 -6.29 -0.83
N CYS A 66 5.29 -6.02 0.16
CA CYS A 66 3.91 -6.49 0.20
C CYS A 66 2.93 -5.60 -0.60
N TRP A 67 3.14 -4.28 -0.54
CA TRP A 67 2.26 -3.28 -1.13
C TRP A 67 2.86 -2.61 -2.37
N GLY A 68 4.15 -2.79 -2.64
CA GLY A 68 4.86 -2.12 -3.72
C GLY A 68 5.38 -0.75 -3.31
N GLU A 69 6.49 -0.33 -3.90
CA GLU A 69 7.17 0.92 -3.54
C GLU A 69 6.34 2.17 -3.88
N ASP A 70 5.57 2.13 -4.96
CA ASP A 70 4.72 3.26 -5.38
C ASP A 70 3.57 3.50 -4.41
N MET A 71 2.94 2.44 -3.90
CA MET A 71 1.88 2.58 -2.90
C MET A 71 2.43 3.13 -1.59
N VAL A 72 3.64 2.71 -1.20
CA VAL A 72 4.34 3.26 -0.04
C VAL A 72 4.63 4.74 -0.23
N LYS A 73 5.19 5.15 -1.37
CA LYS A 73 5.45 6.57 -1.69
C LYS A 73 4.17 7.40 -1.68
N LEU A 74 3.10 6.90 -2.32
CA LEU A 74 1.79 7.56 -2.33
C LEU A 74 1.27 7.77 -0.90
N THR A 75 1.32 6.73 -0.07
CA THR A 75 0.85 6.77 1.30
C THR A 75 1.67 7.74 2.16
N MET A 76 2.99 7.75 1.98
CA MET A 76 3.88 8.71 2.63
C MET A 76 3.57 10.16 2.23
N SER A 77 3.14 10.40 0.98
CA SER A 77 2.75 11.74 0.51
C SER A 77 1.44 12.27 1.11
N MET A 78 0.64 11.42 1.77
CA MET A 78 -0.65 11.83 2.35
C MET A 78 -0.50 12.61 3.67
N GLY A 79 0.70 12.67 4.25
CA GLY A 79 1.03 13.50 5.41
C GLY A 79 0.38 13.11 6.75
N ASN A 80 -0.68 12.29 6.74
CA ASN A 80 -1.39 11.85 7.94
C ASN A 80 -1.80 10.37 7.84
N ILE A 81 -1.57 9.63 8.94
CA ILE A 81 -1.92 8.21 9.10
C ILE A 81 -3.42 7.91 8.92
N ILE A 82 -4.32 8.84 9.26
CA ILE A 82 -5.78 8.65 9.13
C ILE A 82 -6.19 8.61 7.66
N ALA A 83 -5.71 9.58 6.87
CA ALA A 83 -5.96 9.64 5.44
C ALA A 83 -5.39 8.41 4.72
N ALA A 84 -4.16 8.03 5.08
CA ALA A 84 -3.50 6.82 4.61
C ALA A 84 -4.32 5.55 4.87
N ARG A 85 -4.81 5.34 6.12
CA ARG A 85 -5.65 4.19 6.46
C ARG A 85 -6.95 4.16 5.67
N LYS A 86 -7.60 5.31 5.50
CA LYS A 86 -8.84 5.40 4.72
C LYS A 86 -8.63 5.03 3.26
N ALA A 87 -7.48 5.40 2.68
CA ALA A 87 -7.11 5.00 1.32
C ALA A 87 -6.84 3.49 1.22
N LEU A 88 -6.06 2.93 2.16
CA LEU A 88 -5.75 1.50 2.19
C LEU A 88 -6.97 0.62 2.45
N ALA A 89 -7.94 1.08 3.25
CA ALA A 89 -9.16 0.33 3.53
C ALA A 89 -10.04 0.14 2.28
N LYS A 90 -9.97 1.08 1.32
CA LYS A 90 -10.64 0.97 0.02
C LYS A 90 -9.96 -0.04 -0.89
N SER A 91 -8.63 -0.17 -0.79
CA SER A 91 -7.84 -1.17 -1.52
C SER A 91 -7.27 -2.25 -0.59
N PRO A 92 -8.10 -3.16 -0.06
CA PRO A 92 -7.69 -4.17 0.90
C PRO A 92 -6.69 -5.19 0.34
N ASP A 93 -6.64 -5.32 -0.99
CA ASP A 93 -5.71 -6.22 -1.70
C ASP A 93 -4.41 -5.51 -2.11
N GLY A 94 -4.24 -4.23 -1.76
CA GLY A 94 -3.09 -3.43 -2.20
C GLY A 94 -3.06 -3.19 -3.70
N SER A 95 -4.19 -3.34 -4.37
CA SER A 95 -4.38 -2.98 -5.77
C SER A 95 -4.27 -1.46 -5.94
N ILE A 96 -3.41 -1.04 -6.84
CA ILE A 96 -3.10 0.36 -7.12
C ILE A 96 -4.30 1.07 -7.79
N THR A 97 -5.20 0.31 -8.42
CA THR A 97 -6.22 0.85 -9.33
C THR A 97 -7.15 1.85 -8.67
N GLU A 98 -7.69 1.57 -7.49
CA GLU A 98 -8.63 2.49 -6.82
C GLU A 98 -7.94 3.68 -6.14
N ALA A 99 -6.73 3.48 -5.61
CA ALA A 99 -5.95 4.57 -5.00
C ALA A 99 -5.47 5.57 -6.06
N PHE A 100 -5.14 5.08 -7.27
CA PHE A 100 -4.88 5.92 -8.43
C PHE A 100 -6.16 6.59 -8.91
N LEU A 101 -7.29 5.90 -9.03
CA LEU A 101 -8.57 6.53 -9.41
C LEU A 101 -8.90 7.73 -8.52
N VAL A 102 -8.66 7.68 -7.21
CA VAL A 102 -8.92 8.83 -6.31
C VAL A 102 -7.96 10.01 -6.54
N LYS A 103 -6.70 9.78 -6.93
CA LYS A 103 -5.70 10.84 -7.17
C LYS A 103 -5.74 11.37 -8.61
N GLU A 104 -6.04 10.50 -9.56
CA GLU A 104 -6.16 10.74 -11.00
C GLU A 104 -7.52 11.35 -11.35
N LEU A 105 -8.68 10.94 -10.76
CA LEU A 105 -9.97 11.62 -11.03
C LEU A 105 -9.94 13.11 -10.66
N ASN A 106 -9.21 13.46 -9.59
CA ASN A 106 -9.07 14.85 -9.18
C ASN A 106 -8.11 15.67 -10.09
N LYS A 107 -7.43 15.01 -11.05
CA LYS A 107 -6.51 15.62 -12.02
C LYS A 107 -6.86 15.36 -13.49
N LEU A 108 -7.71 14.39 -13.80
CA LEU A 108 -8.11 14.04 -15.16
C LEU A 108 -9.25 14.92 -15.62
N THR A 109 -8.90 15.97 -16.34
CA THR A 109 -9.81 16.53 -17.33
C THR A 109 -9.90 15.51 -18.46
N PHE A 110 -10.96 14.71 -18.49
CA PHE A 110 -11.25 13.87 -19.65
C PHE A 110 -11.56 14.79 -20.84
N LEU A 111 -10.63 14.89 -21.77
CA LEU A 111 -10.87 15.51 -23.08
C LEU A 111 -11.40 14.41 -24.01
N HIS A 112 -12.65 14.54 -24.42
CA HIS A 112 -13.22 13.71 -25.48
C HIS A 112 -12.64 14.20 -26.81
N HIS A 113 -11.51 13.65 -27.23
CA HIS A 113 -10.93 13.94 -28.53
C HIS A 113 -11.33 12.84 -29.50
N GLN A 114 -12.04 13.21 -30.57
CA GLN A 114 -12.40 12.28 -31.62
C GLN A 114 -11.12 11.83 -32.31
N HIS A 115 -10.88 10.51 -32.35
CA HIS A 115 -9.70 9.97 -33.00
C HIS A 115 -9.61 10.45 -34.44
N THR A 116 -8.41 10.90 -34.83
CA THR A 116 -8.17 11.26 -36.23
C THR A 116 -8.14 9.98 -37.06
N LYS A 117 -8.44 10.10 -38.36
CA LYS A 117 -8.43 8.96 -39.29
C LYS A 117 -7.12 8.16 -39.25
N MET A 118 -5.98 8.83 -39.03
CA MET A 118 -4.66 8.22 -38.91
C MET A 118 -4.51 7.39 -37.63
N GLU A 119 -4.99 7.89 -36.49
CA GLU A 119 -4.95 7.16 -35.22
C GLU A 119 -5.83 5.91 -35.29
N THR A 120 -7.03 6.02 -35.87
CA THR A 120 -7.93 4.87 -36.07
C THR A 120 -7.28 3.81 -36.96
N GLN A 121 -6.60 4.21 -38.04
CA GLN A 121 -5.87 3.28 -38.90
C GLN A 121 -4.71 2.62 -38.17
N PHE A 122 -3.95 3.37 -37.38
CA PHE A 122 -2.83 2.84 -36.62
C PHE A 122 -3.28 1.82 -35.57
N ILE A 123 -4.34 2.13 -34.83
CA ILE A 123 -4.92 1.21 -33.82
C ILE A 123 -5.44 -0.07 -34.51
N LEU A 124 -6.13 0.06 -35.65
CA LEU A 124 -6.61 -1.09 -36.40
C LEU A 124 -5.46 -1.99 -36.87
N LEU A 125 -4.39 -1.41 -37.42
CA LEU A 125 -3.20 -2.14 -37.86
C LEU A 125 -2.48 -2.83 -36.71
N LEU A 126 -2.39 -2.18 -35.55
CA LEU A 126 -1.81 -2.76 -34.34
C LEU A 126 -2.62 -3.95 -33.82
N LEU A 127 -3.95 -3.86 -33.85
CA LEU A 127 -4.81 -4.97 -33.43
C LEU A 127 -4.74 -6.14 -34.41
N LEU A 128 -4.67 -5.87 -35.71
CA LEU A 128 -4.53 -6.91 -36.74
C LEU A 128 -3.18 -7.64 -36.62
N SER A 129 -2.09 -6.94 -36.32
CA SER A 129 -0.78 -7.58 -36.14
C SER A 129 -0.71 -8.45 -34.88
N ILE A 130 -1.36 -8.04 -33.79
CA ILE A 130 -1.48 -8.84 -32.57
C ILE A 130 -2.28 -10.13 -32.82
N ILE A 131 -3.36 -10.04 -33.61
CA ILE A 131 -4.19 -11.20 -33.95
C ILE A 131 -3.43 -12.17 -34.88
N GLN A 132 -2.65 -11.65 -35.81
CA GLN A 132 -1.82 -12.45 -36.72
C GLN A 132 -0.60 -13.08 -36.05
N ALA A 133 -0.11 -12.51 -34.94
CA ALA A 133 1.00 -13.07 -34.16
C ALA A 133 0.58 -14.18 -33.18
N HIS A 134 -0.72 -14.42 -33.03
CA HIS A 134 -1.30 -15.42 -32.12
C HIS A 134 -2.01 -16.59 -32.86
N TRP A 135 -1.77 -16.73 -34.16
CA TRP A 135 -2.10 -17.90 -35.00
C TRP A 135 -0.85 -18.35 -35.76
#